data_AF-A0A1F7RNI9-F1
#
_entry.id   AF-A0A1F7RNI9-F1
#
_cell.length_a   1.000
_cell.length_b   1.000
_cell.length_c   1.000
_cell.angle_alpha   90.00
_cell.angle_beta   90.00
_cell.angle_gamma   90.00
#
_symmetry.space_group_name_H-M   'P 1'
#
loop_
_entity.id
_entity.type
_entity.pdbx_description
1 polymer ?
#
loop_
_entity_poly.entity_id
_entity_poly.type
_entity_poly.pdbx_seq_one_letter_code
_entity_poly.pdbx_strand_id
1 'polypeptide(L)' 'MARKSTTGTTKEKVSSSKVSQRSSHQKDLSEEVRKIAYKLFEKRGCTPGRDLDDWLEAEKQIKKRIKA' A
#
# COMPACT_ATOMS: atom_id res chain seq x y z
N MET A 1 -2.54 44.60 38.16
CA MET A 1 -1.29 43.82 38.36
C MET A 1 -1.51 42.40 37.87
N ALA A 2 -0.42 41.77 37.40
CA ALA A 2 -0.27 40.34 37.09
C ALA A 2 -0.66 39.80 35.69
N ARG A 3 0.23 40.10 34.73
CA ARG A 3 0.89 39.21 33.74
C ARG A 3 0.20 37.95 33.15
N LYS A 4 0.08 38.00 31.82
CA LYS A 4 0.61 37.04 30.79
C LYS A 4 -0.01 35.64 30.71
N SER A 5 -0.48 35.30 29.50
CA SER A 5 -0.15 34.04 28.80
C SER A 5 -0.13 34.28 27.29
N THR A 6 1.07 34.47 26.76
CA THR A 6 1.40 34.36 25.33
C THR A 6 2.06 32.99 25.14
N THR A 7 1.51 32.12 24.30
CA THR A 7 2.15 31.00 23.56
C THR A 7 1.03 30.33 22.76
N GLY A 8 0.97 30.33 21.42
CA GLY A 8 2.02 29.92 20.51
C GLY A 8 2.12 28.39 20.48
N THR A 9 1.24 27.71 19.74
CA THR A 9 1.48 26.31 19.32
C THR A 9 1.15 26.17 17.85
N THR A 10 2.12 26.65 17.09
CA THR A 10 2.43 26.31 15.71
C THR A 10 2.73 24.81 15.60
N LYS A 11 2.36 24.21 14.46
CA LYS A 11 2.81 22.93 13.85
C LYS A 11 2.14 21.62 14.30
N GLU A 12 1.17 21.21 13.48
CA GLU A 12 1.11 19.84 12.94
C GLU A 12 0.88 19.89 11.41
N LYS A 13 1.75 20.59 10.70
CA LYS A 13 1.89 20.54 9.23
C LYS A 13 3.07 19.64 8.88
N VAL A 14 3.08 18.40 9.37
CA VAL A 14 4.14 17.44 9.03
C VAL A 14 3.54 16.04 8.84
N SER A 15 2.66 15.86 7.83
CA SER A 15 2.41 14.51 7.27
C SER A 15 1.60 14.46 5.96
N SER A 16 1.12 15.58 5.40
CA SER A 16 0.22 15.50 4.23
C SER A 16 0.89 15.00 2.94
N SER A 17 2.20 15.24 2.76
CA SER A 17 2.91 14.85 1.54
C SER A 17 3.30 13.37 1.47
N LYS A 18 3.59 12.73 2.62
CA LYS A 18 3.97 11.30 2.67
C LYS A 18 2.78 10.37 2.44
N VAL A 19 1.58 10.79 2.88
CA VAL A 19 0.34 10.04 2.70
C VAL A 19 -0.05 10.01 1.21
N SER A 20 0.05 11.14 0.51
CA SER A 20 -0.33 11.23 -0.91
C SER A 20 0.55 10.36 -1.82
N GLN A 21 1.87 10.31 -1.59
CA GLN A 21 2.76 9.40 -2.32
C GLN A 21 2.51 7.93 -1.98
N ARG A 22 2.19 7.60 -0.72
CA ARG A 22 1.94 6.22 -0.34
C ARG A 22 0.66 5.70 -1.01
N SER A 23 -0.37 6.53 -1.14
CA SER A 23 -1.63 6.16 -1.80
C SER A 23 -1.47 5.77 -3.27
N SER A 24 -0.66 6.50 -4.04
CA SER A 24 -0.41 6.18 -5.45
C SER A 24 0.40 4.89 -5.59
N HIS A 25 1.45 4.71 -4.78
CA HIS A 25 2.24 3.47 -4.81
C HIS A 25 1.39 2.25 -4.41
N GLN A 26 0.52 2.35 -3.40
CA GLN A 26 -0.37 1.24 -3.03
C GLN A 26 -1.33 0.83 -4.16
N LYS A 27 -1.76 1.80 -4.98
CA LYS A 27 -2.64 1.53 -6.11
C LYS A 27 -1.92 0.78 -7.23
N ASP A 28 -0.71 1.22 -7.59
CA ASP A 28 0.16 0.51 -8.54
C ASP A 28 0.46 -0.93 -8.08
N LEU A 29 0.77 -1.13 -6.79
CA LEU A 29 1.02 -2.46 -6.25
C LEU A 29 -0.21 -3.36 -6.34
N SER A 30 -1.39 -2.85 -6.03
CA SER A 30 -2.64 -3.61 -6.10
C SER A 30 -2.96 -4.06 -7.53
N GLU A 31 -2.67 -3.22 -8.52
CA GLU A 31 -2.81 -3.56 -9.93
C GLU A 31 -1.82 -4.64 -10.37
N GLU A 32 -0.58 -4.55 -9.92
CA GLU A 32 0.44 -5.57 -10.17
C GLU A 32 0.07 -6.91 -9.53
N VAL A 33 -0.44 -6.90 -8.28
CA VAL A 33 -0.92 -8.12 -7.57
C VAL A 33 -1.99 -8.80 -8.40
N ARG A 34 -2.98 -8.04 -8.87
CA ARG A 34 -4.07 -8.55 -9.70
C ARG A 34 -3.55 -9.20 -10.98
N LYS A 35 -2.60 -8.55 -11.68
CA LYS A 35 -2.00 -9.09 -12.91
C LYS A 35 -1.26 -10.41 -12.67
N ILE A 36 -0.51 -10.50 -11.57
CA ILE A 36 0.23 -11.72 -11.22
C ILE A 36 -0.73 -12.84 -10.80
N ALA A 37 -1.72 -12.54 -9.94
CA ALA A 37 -2.72 -13.50 -9.51
C ALA A 37 -3.50 -14.08 -10.71
N TYR A 38 -3.90 -13.22 -11.66
CA TYR A 38 -4.56 -13.66 -12.89
C TYR A 38 -3.66 -14.56 -13.75
N LYS A 39 -2.37 -14.21 -13.91
CA LYS A 39 -1.40 -15.09 -14.59
C LYS A 39 -1.20 -16.43 -13.89
N LEU A 40 -1.21 -16.46 -12.56
CA LEU A 40 -1.10 -17.69 -11.78
C LEU A 40 -2.34 -18.57 -11.98
N PHE A 41 -3.52 -17.96 -11.96
CA PHE A 41 -4.80 -18.61 -12.25
C PHE A 41 -4.83 -19.22 -13.65
N GLU A 42 -4.44 -18.46 -14.69
CA GLU A 42 -4.34 -18.97 -16.06
C GLU A 42 -3.32 -20.11 -16.18
N LYS A 43 -2.15 -19.98 -15.54
CA LYS A 43 -1.11 -21.03 -15.54
C LYS A 43 -1.56 -22.32 -14.86
N ARG A 44 -2.40 -22.24 -13.83
CA ARG A 44 -2.98 -23.41 -13.15
C ARG A 44 -4.16 -24.03 -13.89
N GLY A 45 -4.58 -23.47 -15.03
CA GLY A 45 -5.72 -23.97 -15.79
C GLY A 45 -7.07 -23.53 -15.23
N CYS A 46 -7.13 -22.31 -14.70
CA CYS A 46 -8.38 -21.67 -14.25
C CYS A 46 -9.13 -22.49 -13.18
N THR A 47 -8.40 -23.05 -12.22
CA THR A 47 -9.01 -23.86 -11.15
C THR A 47 -9.71 -22.94 -10.15
N PRO A 48 -11.05 -22.98 -10.03
CA PRO A 48 -11.76 -22.19 -9.04
C PRO A 48 -11.44 -22.69 -7.61
N GLY A 49 -11.39 -21.76 -6.65
CA GLY A 49 -11.15 -22.08 -5.24
C GLY A 49 -9.69 -21.93 -4.79
N ARG A 50 -8.80 -21.49 -5.69
CA ARG A 50 -7.41 -21.12 -5.40
C ARG A 50 -7.11 -19.64 -5.64
N ASP A 51 -8.13 -18.86 -5.97
CA ASP A 51 -8.04 -17.43 -6.22
C ASP A 51 -7.35 -16.67 -5.07
N LEU A 52 -7.65 -17.05 -3.82
CA LEU A 52 -7.02 -16.48 -2.62
C LEU A 52 -5.54 -16.86 -2.50
N ASP A 53 -5.19 -18.10 -2.85
CA ASP A 53 -3.82 -18.61 -2.84
C ASP A 53 -2.98 -17.88 -3.91
N ASP A 54 -3.52 -17.78 -5.12
CA ASP A 54 -2.92 -17.06 -6.24
C ASP A 54 -2.74 -15.56 -5.93
N TRP A 55 -3.69 -14.95 -5.21
CA TRP A 55 -3.59 -13.57 -4.73
C TRP A 55 -2.50 -13.39 -3.66
N LEU A 56 -2.44 -14.28 -2.66
CA LEU A 56 -1.44 -14.23 -1.60
C LEU A 56 -0.02 -14.43 -2.15
N GLU A 57 0.15 -15.36 -3.09
CA GLU A 57 1.41 -15.61 -3.78
C GLU A 57 1.85 -14.37 -4.57
N ALA A 58 0.93 -13.74 -5.30
CA ALA A 58 1.17 -12.49 -6.03
C ALA A 58 1.62 -11.35 -5.10
N GLU A 59 0.91 -11.12 -4.00
CA GLU A 59 1.30 -10.14 -2.98
C GLU A 59 2.68 -10.40 -2.40
N LYS A 60 3.00 -11.67 -2.10
CA LYS A 60 4.29 -12.06 -1.55
C LYS A 60 5.42 -11.79 -2.55
N GLN A 61 5.18 -12.04 -3.84
CA GLN A 61 6.14 -11.80 -4.91
C GLN A 61 6.43 -10.31 -5.08
N ILE A 62 5.40 -9.47 -5.03
CA ILE A 62 5.54 -8.01 -5.10
C ILE A 62 6.19 -7.44 -3.85
N LYS A 63 5.78 -7.88 -2.66
CA LYS A 63 6.43 -7.47 -1.39
C LYS A 63 7.92 -7.79 -1.39
N LYS A 64 8.32 -8.95 -1.93
CA LYS A 64 9.75 -9.29 -2.09
C LYS A 64 10.46 -8.33 -3.05
N ARG A 65 9.82 -7.94 -4.16
CA ARG A 65 10.40 -7.03 -5.15
C ARG A 65 10.63 -5.61 -4.65
N ILE A 66 9.77 -5.11 -3.76
CA ILE A 66 9.88 -3.74 -3.21
C ILE A 66 10.86 -3.69 -2.03
N LYS A 67 11.04 -4.82 -1.33
CA LYS A 67 11.88 -4.93 -0.14
C LYS A 67 13.35 -5.28 -0.45
N ALA A 68 13.67 -5.53 -1.72
CA ALA A 68 15.01 -5.75 -2.26
C ALA A 68 15.52 -4.46 -2.91
#